data_AF-A0A7C9VRP4-F1
#
_entry.id   AF-A0A7C9VRP4-F1
#
_cell.length_a   1.000
_cell.length_b   1.000
_cell.length_c   1.000
_cell.angle_alpha   90.00
_cell.angle_beta   90.00
_cell.angle_gamma   90.00
#
_symmetry.space_group_name_H-M   'P 1'
#
loop_
_entity.id
_entity.type
_entity.pdbx_description
1 polymer ?
#
loop_
_entity_poly.entity_id
_entity_poly.type
_entity_poly.pdbx_seq_one_letter_code
_entity_poly.pdbx_strand_id
1 'polypeptide(L)'
;DVFGRVPTGVLKIPAGHGLLTEALAETERLSNSWDGWEESGSALLTSLIERHKLNGKTLGRMPLGPLSWFDVPDLFNPDSAEKLSRLCNDFQFLHLHDDAWRRAGIPHDLAPPEDSFLDSQIRKYGLGADFPAKISFRELNRWTAHMYQCVRQRQD
;
A
#
# COMPACT_ATOMS: atom_id res chain seq x y z
N ASP A 1 13.71 -9.78 2.97
CA ASP A 1 12.69 -10.71 2.44
C ASP A 1 13.01 -12.11 2.97
N VAL A 2 12.49 -13.20 2.40
CA VAL A 2 12.86 -14.58 2.78
C VAL A 2 14.34 -14.91 2.53
N PHE A 3 15.05 -14.06 1.79
CA PHE A 3 16.48 -14.16 1.47
C PHE A 3 17.34 -13.16 2.26
N GLY A 4 16.79 -12.49 3.28
CA GLY A 4 17.52 -11.52 4.09
C GLY A 4 17.77 -10.17 3.38
N ARG A 5 17.22 -9.94 2.19
CA ARG A 5 17.38 -8.66 1.46
C ARG A 5 16.52 -7.55 2.03
N VAL A 6 16.94 -6.30 1.86
CA VAL A 6 16.15 -5.12 2.19
C VAL A 6 14.91 -5.08 1.29
N PRO A 7 13.69 -5.02 1.84
CA PRO A 7 12.48 -4.93 1.04
C PRO A 7 12.35 -3.55 0.38
N THR A 8 11.85 -3.51 -0.85
CA THR A 8 11.59 -2.27 -1.60
C THR A 8 10.22 -1.66 -1.33
N GLY A 9 9.40 -2.27 -0.46
CA GLY A 9 7.97 -1.93 -0.32
C GLY A 9 7.67 -0.59 0.36
N VAL A 10 8.45 -0.19 1.36
CA VAL A 10 8.27 1.11 2.05
C VAL A 10 9.64 1.69 2.35
N LEU A 11 9.95 2.83 1.74
CA LEU A 11 11.24 3.51 1.85
C LEU A 11 11.01 4.96 2.24
N LYS A 12 11.75 5.45 3.24
CA LYS A 12 11.82 6.87 3.59
C LYS A 12 13.27 7.33 3.51
N ILE A 13 13.58 8.06 2.44
CA ILE A 13 14.92 8.58 2.17
C ILE A 13 14.87 10.11 2.24
N PRO A 14 15.80 10.78 2.96
CA PRO A 14 15.86 12.24 2.97
C PRO A 14 16.04 12.82 1.56
N ALA A 15 15.42 13.98 1.32
CA ALA A 15 15.63 14.71 0.07
C ALA A 15 17.12 15.00 -0.14
N GLY A 16 17.60 14.80 -1.37
CA GLY A 16 19.01 15.02 -1.75
C GLY A 16 19.99 13.91 -1.31
N HIS A 17 19.52 12.84 -0.66
CA HIS A 17 20.39 11.69 -0.37
C HIS A 17 20.76 10.97 -1.69
N GLY A 18 22.06 10.72 -1.90
CA GLY A 18 22.57 10.17 -3.17
C GLY A 18 22.15 8.73 -3.50
N LEU A 19 21.54 8.02 -2.56
CA LEU A 19 21.15 6.61 -2.72
C LEU A 19 20.18 6.41 -3.88
N LEU A 20 19.14 7.24 -4.00
CA LEU A 20 18.15 7.09 -5.08
C LEU A 20 18.72 7.52 -6.44
N THR A 21 19.63 8.50 -6.46
CA THR A 21 20.35 8.89 -7.67
C THR A 21 21.22 7.74 -8.18
N GLU A 22 21.94 7.07 -7.29
CA GLU A 22 22.74 5.90 -7.64
C GLU A 22 21.87 4.71 -8.05
N ALA A 23 20.77 4.46 -7.34
CA ALA A 23 19.80 3.42 -7.70
C ALA A 23 19.26 3.61 -9.13
N LEU A 24 18.95 4.85 -9.51
CA LEU A 24 18.50 5.18 -10.87
C LEU A 24 19.58 4.84 -11.90
N ALA A 25 20.80 5.33 -11.71
CA ALA A 25 21.90 5.08 -12.65
C ALA A 25 22.26 3.59 -12.79
N GLU A 26 22.17 2.81 -11.70
CA GLU A 26 22.36 1.36 -11.72
C GLU A 26 21.22 0.66 -12.45
N THR A 27 19.97 1.02 -12.16
CA THR A 27 18.78 0.45 -12.82
C THR A 27 18.79 0.72 -14.33
N GLU A 28 19.21 1.91 -14.75
CA GLU A 28 19.38 2.25 -16.17
C GLU A 28 20.41 1.35 -16.86
N ARG A 29 21.53 1.02 -16.19
CA ARG A 29 22.53 0.09 -16.72
C ARG A 29 22.05 -1.35 -16.82
N LEU A 30 21.15 -1.76 -15.93
CA LEU A 30 20.56 -3.11 -15.89
C LEU A 30 19.35 -3.25 -16.84
N SER A 31 18.91 -2.17 -17.48
CA SER A 31 17.72 -2.16 -18.33
C SER A 31 17.82 -3.11 -19.54
N ASN A 32 16.66 -3.53 -20.06
CA ASN A 32 16.50 -4.36 -21.26
C ASN A 32 16.94 -5.83 -21.15
N SER A 33 17.02 -6.39 -19.94
CA SER A 33 17.22 -7.83 -19.73
C SER A 33 16.38 -8.37 -18.58
N TRP A 34 16.09 -9.67 -18.62
CA TRP A 34 15.42 -10.37 -17.51
C TRP A 34 16.33 -10.45 -16.27
N ASP A 35 17.61 -10.76 -16.46
CA ASP A 35 18.58 -10.81 -15.37
C ASP A 35 18.70 -9.45 -14.67
N GLY A 36 18.78 -8.38 -15.45
CA GLY A 36 18.80 -7.02 -14.93
C GLY A 36 17.52 -6.61 -14.20
N TRP A 37 16.36 -7.17 -14.57
CA TRP A 37 15.12 -6.97 -13.82
C TRP A 37 15.21 -7.55 -12.41
N GLU A 38 15.72 -8.78 -12.26
CA GLU A 38 15.90 -9.41 -10.94
C GLU A 38 16.91 -8.63 -10.08
N GLU A 39 18.02 -8.19 -10.69
CA GLU A 39 19.08 -7.46 -9.99
C GLU A 39 18.64 -6.06 -9.55
N SER A 40 17.79 -5.38 -10.32
CA SER A 40 17.35 -3.99 -10.05
C SER A 40 16.44 -3.80 -8.83
N GLY A 41 15.93 -4.88 -8.26
CA GLY A 41 15.00 -4.85 -7.12
C GLY A 41 15.67 -4.85 -5.75
N SER A 42 15.23 -5.76 -4.88
CA SER A 42 15.73 -5.90 -3.50
C SER A 42 17.23 -6.18 -3.43
N ALA A 43 17.81 -6.81 -4.46
CA ALA A 43 19.25 -7.09 -4.53
C ALA A 43 20.06 -5.80 -4.64
N LEU A 44 19.78 -4.97 -5.64
CA LEU A 44 20.40 -3.65 -5.81
C LEU A 44 20.18 -2.78 -4.56
N LEU A 45 18.97 -2.70 -4.04
CA LEU A 45 18.70 -1.89 -2.84
C LEU A 45 19.52 -2.35 -1.64
N THR A 46 19.66 -3.67 -1.43
CA THR A 46 20.48 -4.21 -0.34
C THR A 46 21.95 -3.79 -0.50
N SER A 47 22.51 -3.93 -1.70
CA SER A 47 23.88 -3.48 -1.98
C SER A 47 24.05 -1.98 -1.72
N LEU A 48 23.10 -1.14 -2.16
CA LEU A 48 23.15 0.30 -1.97
C LEU A 48 23.07 0.70 -0.49
N ILE A 49 22.22 0.03 0.29
CA ILE A 49 22.12 0.26 1.74
C ILE A 49 23.46 -0.03 2.43
N GLU A 50 24.19 -1.06 2.02
CA GLU A 50 25.54 -1.35 2.51
C GLU A 50 26.55 -0.28 2.07
N ARG A 51 26.58 0.08 0.78
CA ARG A 51 27.50 1.10 0.23
C ARG A 51 27.34 2.47 0.89
N HIS A 52 26.09 2.86 1.18
CA HIS A 52 25.75 4.11 1.86
C HIS A 52 25.83 4.02 3.40
N LYS A 53 26.24 2.86 3.95
CA LYS A 53 26.38 2.61 5.40
C LYS A 53 25.08 2.79 6.20
N LEU A 54 23.96 2.35 5.62
CA LEU A 54 22.61 2.52 6.16
C LEU A 54 22.04 1.25 6.85
N ASN A 55 22.85 0.21 7.05
CA ASN A 55 22.41 -1.08 7.64
C ASN A 55 21.69 -0.94 9.01
N GLY A 56 22.02 0.08 9.81
CA GLY A 56 21.35 0.36 11.09
C GLY A 56 20.07 1.19 10.98
N LYS A 57 19.65 1.56 9.77
CA LYS A 57 18.47 2.41 9.50
C LYS A 57 17.29 1.64 8.93
N THR A 58 17.49 0.38 8.55
CA THR A 58 16.39 -0.54 8.26
C THR A 58 15.70 -0.90 9.57
N LEU A 59 14.44 -0.47 9.71
CA LEU A 59 13.57 -1.02 10.74
C LEU A 59 13.45 -2.52 10.51
N GLY A 60 13.43 -3.31 11.58
CA GLY A 60 13.24 -4.76 11.50
C GLY A 60 11.96 -5.12 10.77
N ARG A 61 11.71 -6.42 10.54
CA ARG A 61 10.46 -6.90 9.93
C ARG A 61 9.25 -6.34 10.70
N MET A 62 8.64 -5.29 10.15
CA MET A 62 7.41 -4.72 10.66
C MET A 62 6.27 -5.15 9.73
N PRO A 63 5.11 -5.56 10.28
CA PRO A 63 3.92 -5.72 9.47
C PRO A 63 3.58 -4.40 8.77
N LEU A 64 3.16 -4.46 7.50
CA LEU A 64 2.80 -3.30 6.67
C LEU A 64 1.44 -2.70 7.05
N GLY A 65 1.18 -2.63 8.34
CA GLY A 65 -0.10 -2.23 8.91
C GLY A 65 -0.89 -3.39 9.50
N PRO A 66 -2.01 -3.07 10.15
CA PRO A 66 -2.80 -4.05 10.89
C PRO A 66 -3.77 -4.87 10.04
N LEU A 67 -3.96 -4.53 8.77
CA LEU A 67 -5.02 -5.12 7.95
C LEU A 67 -4.53 -6.17 6.97
N SER A 68 -5.24 -7.30 6.98
CA SER A 68 -5.16 -8.30 5.92
C SER A 68 -5.87 -7.82 4.67
N TRP A 69 -5.51 -8.41 3.54
CA TRP A 69 -6.21 -8.23 2.27
C TRP A 69 -7.71 -8.57 2.37
N PHE A 70 -8.08 -9.53 3.22
CA PHE A 70 -9.48 -9.93 3.42
C PHE A 70 -10.30 -8.94 4.24
N ASP A 71 -9.64 -8.08 5.02
CA ASP A 71 -10.30 -7.11 5.91
C ASP A 71 -10.46 -5.74 5.26
N VAL A 72 -10.06 -5.60 3.99
CA VAL A 72 -10.18 -4.35 3.23
C VAL A 72 -11.59 -3.74 3.26
N PRO A 73 -12.69 -4.51 3.19
CA PRO A 73 -14.04 -3.93 3.29
C PRO A 73 -14.27 -3.13 4.57
N ASP A 74 -13.58 -3.44 5.68
CA ASP A 74 -13.70 -2.71 6.94
C ASP A 74 -13.21 -1.26 6.83
N LEU A 75 -12.28 -0.96 5.92
CA LEU A 75 -11.78 0.40 5.70
C LEU A 75 -12.89 1.38 5.28
N PHE A 76 -13.92 0.85 4.63
CA PHE A 76 -15.06 1.60 4.10
C PHE A 76 -16.30 1.53 4.99
N ASN A 77 -16.31 0.62 5.97
CA ASN A 77 -17.44 0.40 6.84
C ASN A 77 -17.45 1.45 7.98
N PRO A 78 -18.49 2.30 8.08
CA PRO A 78 -18.63 3.25 9.17
C PRO A 78 -18.62 2.57 10.55
N ASP A 79 -19.20 1.37 10.66
CA ASP A 79 -19.27 0.64 11.93
C ASP A 79 -17.89 0.13 12.40
N SER A 80 -16.95 -0.03 11.47
CA SER A 80 -15.57 -0.46 11.75
C SER A 80 -14.63 0.72 12.04
N ALA A 81 -15.07 1.96 11.79
CA ALA A 81 -14.19 3.13 11.75
C ALA A 81 -13.47 3.41 13.07
N GLU A 82 -14.18 3.35 14.20
CA GLU A 82 -13.59 3.60 15.52
C GLU A 82 -12.58 2.52 15.91
N LYS A 83 -12.92 1.24 15.66
CA LYS A 83 -12.02 0.10 15.89
C LYS A 83 -10.74 0.26 15.09
N LEU A 84 -10.85 0.59 13.80
CA LEU A 84 -9.70 0.78 12.92
C LEU A 84 -8.85 1.99 13.32
N SER A 85 -9.47 3.08 13.77
CA SER A 85 -8.77 4.25 14.28
C SER A 85 -7.86 3.91 15.46
N ARG A 86 -8.39 3.16 16.44
CA ARG A 86 -7.59 2.69 17.58
C ARG A 86 -6.47 1.75 17.14
N LEU A 87 -6.80 0.77 16.28
CA LEU A 87 -5.85 -0.22 15.80
C LEU A 87 -4.70 0.40 15.01
N CYS A 88 -4.98 1.40 14.15
CA CYS A 88 -3.96 2.02 13.31
C CYS A 88 -3.05 2.99 14.08
N ASN A 89 -3.40 3.44 15.28
CA ASN A 89 -2.54 4.32 16.08
C ASN A 89 -1.21 3.66 16.47
N ASP A 90 -1.17 2.33 16.54
CA ASP A 90 0.03 1.57 16.90
C ASP A 90 0.92 1.26 15.68
N PHE A 91 0.53 1.70 14.48
CA PHE A 91 1.23 1.39 13.22
C PHE A 91 1.72 2.65 12.52
N GLN A 92 2.89 2.54 11.90
CA GLN A 92 3.49 3.64 11.14
C GLN A 92 2.90 3.77 9.72
N PHE A 93 2.37 2.69 9.18
CA PHE A 93 1.83 2.59 7.84
C PHE A 93 0.58 1.71 7.83
N LEU A 94 -0.31 1.99 6.88
CA LEU A 94 -1.46 1.17 6.57
C LEU A 94 -1.41 0.85 5.09
N HIS A 95 -1.21 -0.43 4.75
CA HIS A 95 -1.38 -0.87 3.38
C HIS A 95 -2.88 -0.90 3.02
N LEU A 96 -3.27 -0.15 1.99
CA LEU A 96 -4.67 -0.04 1.55
C LEU A 96 -5.13 -1.26 0.73
N HIS A 97 -4.20 -2.10 0.26
CA HIS A 97 -4.46 -3.24 -0.63
C HIS A 97 -5.34 -2.81 -1.82
N ASP A 98 -4.88 -1.79 -2.54
CA ASP A 98 -5.56 -1.18 -3.69
C ASP A 98 -5.99 -2.21 -4.77
N ASP A 99 -5.28 -3.33 -4.86
CA ASP A 99 -5.66 -4.43 -5.74
C ASP A 99 -7.00 -5.09 -5.36
N ALA A 100 -7.36 -5.14 -4.07
CA ALA A 100 -8.67 -5.61 -3.63
C ALA A 100 -9.79 -4.70 -4.14
N TRP A 101 -9.54 -3.38 -4.20
CA TRP A 101 -10.50 -2.37 -4.64
C TRP A 101 -10.70 -2.45 -6.15
N ARG A 102 -9.58 -2.52 -6.89
CA ARG A 102 -9.57 -2.74 -8.34
C ARG A 102 -10.29 -4.02 -8.74
N ARG A 103 -10.12 -5.10 -7.98
CA ARG A 103 -10.83 -6.37 -8.23
C ARG A 103 -12.33 -6.27 -7.98
N ALA A 104 -12.76 -5.45 -7.02
CA ALA A 104 -14.18 -5.17 -6.79
C ALA A 104 -14.77 -4.22 -7.86
N GLY A 105 -13.92 -3.59 -8.66
CA GLY A 105 -14.31 -2.62 -9.71
C GLY A 105 -14.54 -1.20 -9.19
N ILE A 106 -14.45 -0.97 -7.88
CA ILE A 106 -14.85 0.29 -7.24
C ILE A 106 -14.10 1.49 -7.89
N PRO A 107 -14.80 2.58 -8.26
CA PRO A 107 -14.16 3.77 -8.83
C PRO A 107 -13.16 4.41 -7.86
N HIS A 108 -11.94 4.70 -8.33
CA HIS A 108 -10.85 5.25 -7.51
C HIS A 108 -10.84 6.78 -7.44
N ASP A 109 -11.64 7.42 -8.30
CA ASP A 109 -11.87 8.86 -8.32
C ASP A 109 -12.93 9.30 -7.31
N LEU A 110 -13.63 8.38 -6.65
CA LEU A 110 -14.60 8.70 -5.62
C LEU A 110 -13.97 8.60 -4.23
N ALA A 111 -14.26 9.58 -3.38
CA ALA A 111 -13.94 9.51 -1.97
C ALA A 111 -14.71 8.36 -1.29
N PRO A 112 -14.13 7.74 -0.27
CA PRO A 112 -14.74 6.66 0.50
C PRO A 112 -16.02 7.13 1.21
N PRO A 113 -16.86 6.19 1.68
CA PRO A 113 -18.09 6.50 2.39
C PRO A 113 -17.89 7.41 3.59
N GLU A 114 -18.87 8.29 3.80
CA GLU A 114 -18.93 9.14 5.00
C GLU A 114 -18.82 8.31 6.28
N ASP A 115 -18.10 8.84 7.25
CA ASP A 115 -17.83 8.24 8.57
C ASP A 115 -17.07 6.91 8.56
N SER A 116 -16.60 6.46 7.39
CA SER A 116 -15.62 5.37 7.30
C SER A 116 -14.25 5.77 7.88
N PHE A 117 -13.42 4.78 8.19
CA PHE A 117 -12.05 5.03 8.60
C PHE A 117 -11.29 5.88 7.56
N LEU A 118 -11.41 5.54 6.27
CA LEU A 118 -10.70 6.26 5.21
C LEU A 118 -11.20 7.70 5.04
N ASP A 119 -12.49 7.93 5.19
CA ASP A 119 -13.04 9.30 5.19
C ASP A 119 -12.43 10.16 6.30
N SER A 120 -12.25 9.59 7.49
CA SER A 120 -11.56 10.28 8.59
C SER A 120 -10.10 10.62 8.24
N GLN A 121 -9.40 9.74 7.51
CA GLN A 121 -8.01 9.98 7.09
C GLN A 121 -7.92 11.06 6.01
N ILE A 122 -8.81 11.03 5.02
CA ILE A 122 -8.88 12.07 3.97
C ILE A 122 -9.15 13.44 4.60
N ARG A 123 -10.09 13.52 5.55
CA ARG A 123 -10.34 14.75 6.31
C ARG A 123 -9.10 15.21 7.10
N LYS A 124 -8.47 14.28 7.83
CA LYS A 124 -7.28 14.55 8.67
C LYS A 124 -6.11 15.13 7.87
N TYR A 125 -5.88 14.63 6.65
CA TYR A 125 -4.77 15.06 5.80
C TYR A 125 -5.15 16.11 4.76
N GLY A 126 -6.39 16.59 4.76
CA GLY A 126 -6.84 17.65 3.85
C GLY A 126 -6.94 17.24 2.39
N LEU A 127 -7.16 15.95 2.10
CA LEU A 127 -7.18 15.38 0.74
C LEU A 127 -8.56 15.45 0.07
N GLY A 128 -9.55 16.10 0.69
CA GLY A 128 -10.93 16.10 0.21
C GLY A 128 -11.12 16.75 -1.16
N ALA A 129 -10.26 17.71 -1.53
CA ALA A 129 -10.33 18.41 -2.81
C ALA A 129 -9.95 17.52 -4.01
N ASP A 130 -9.29 16.38 -3.76
CA ASP A 130 -8.85 15.45 -4.80
C ASP A 130 -10.01 14.58 -5.34
N PHE A 131 -11.17 14.60 -4.67
CA PHE A 131 -12.31 13.74 -5.00
C PHE A 131 -13.53 14.56 -5.44
N PRO A 132 -14.05 14.37 -6.68
CA PRO A 132 -15.27 15.03 -7.16
C PRO A 132 -16.55 14.69 -6.37
N ALA A 133 -16.63 13.51 -5.75
CA ALA A 133 -17.79 13.05 -4.98
C ALA A 133 -17.42 11.91 -4.03
N LYS A 134 -18.37 11.52 -3.15
CA LYS A 134 -18.26 10.37 -2.24
C LYS A 134 -19.12 9.21 -2.72
N ILE A 135 -18.60 7.98 -2.63
CA ILE A 135 -19.39 6.77 -2.81
C ILE A 135 -20.13 6.43 -1.51
N SER A 136 -21.41 6.05 -1.59
CA SER A 136 -22.13 5.57 -0.40
C SER A 136 -21.64 4.18 0.01
N PHE A 137 -21.64 3.89 1.32
CA PHE A 137 -21.28 2.56 1.82
C PHE A 137 -22.19 1.47 1.22
N ARG A 138 -23.49 1.77 1.04
CA ARG A 138 -24.43 0.83 0.43
C ARG A 138 -24.02 0.42 -0.98
N GLU A 139 -23.65 1.38 -1.82
CA GLU A 139 -23.22 1.11 -3.19
C GLU A 139 -21.87 0.39 -3.21
N LEU A 140 -20.90 0.83 -2.41
CA LEU A 140 -19.62 0.15 -2.29
C LEU A 140 -19.77 -1.32 -1.87
N ASN A 141 -20.60 -1.58 -0.86
CA ASN A 141 -20.82 -2.94 -0.35
C ASN A 141 -21.48 -3.85 -1.39
N ARG A 142 -22.30 -3.32 -2.31
CA ARG A 142 -22.85 -4.11 -3.42
C ARG A 142 -21.75 -4.61 -4.37
N TRP A 143 -20.77 -3.77 -4.67
CA TRP A 143 -19.66 -4.11 -5.57
C TRP A 143 -18.75 -5.17 -4.92
N THR A 144 -18.42 -4.95 -3.65
CA THR A 144 -17.65 -5.91 -2.84
C THR A 144 -18.36 -7.27 -2.75
N ALA A 145 -19.66 -7.29 -2.45
CA ALA A 145 -20.44 -8.53 -2.38
C ALA A 145 -20.50 -9.25 -3.73
N HIS A 146 -20.69 -8.50 -4.83
CA HIS A 146 -20.69 -9.07 -6.17
C HIS A 146 -19.34 -9.72 -6.53
N MET A 147 -18.22 -9.06 -6.21
CA MET A 147 -16.88 -9.62 -6.42
C MET A 147 -16.71 -10.98 -5.73
N TYR A 148 -17.06 -11.06 -4.43
CA TYR A 148 -16.95 -12.32 -3.70
C TYR A 148 -17.90 -13.41 -4.24
N GLN A 149 -19.10 -13.04 -4.72
CA GLN A 149 -19.99 -13.98 -5.40
C GLN A 149 -19.37 -14.54 -6.68
N CYS A 150 -18.78 -13.69 -7.53
CA CYS A 150 -18.10 -14.11 -8.75
C CYS A 150 -16.87 -14.99 -8.48
N VAL A 151 -16.10 -14.68 -7.42
CA VAL A 151 -14.95 -15.51 -7.02
C VAL A 151 -15.42 -16.90 -6.60
N ARG A 152 -16.49 -16.99 -5.80
CA ARG A 152 -17.05 -18.28 -5.36
C ARG A 152 -17.55 -19.12 -6.54
N GLN A 153 -18.28 -18.52 -7.46
CA GLN A 153 -18.81 -19.21 -8.65
C GLN A 153 -17.73 -19.73 -9.62
N ARG A 154 -16.49 -19.24 -9.54
CA ARG A 154 -15.37 -19.71 -10.37
C ARG A 154 -14.59 -20.86 -9.72
N GLN A 155 -14.84 -21.13 -8.44
CA GLN A 155 -14.21 -22.21 -7.67
C GLN A 155 -15.06 -23.49 -7.63
N ASP A 156 -16.33 -23.38 -8.02
CA ASP A 156 -17.28 -24.46 -8.26
C ASP A 156 -17.23 -24.91 -9.74
#